data_AF-A3W8U6-F1
#
_entry.id   AF-A3W8U6-F1
#
_cell.length_a   1.000
_cell.length_b   1.000
_cell.length_c   1.000
_cell.angle_alpha   90.00
_cell.angle_beta   90.00
_cell.angle_gamma   90.00
#
_symmetry.space_group_name_H-M   'P 1'
#
loop_
_entity.id
_entity.type
_entity.pdbx_description
1 polymer ?
#
loop_
_entity_poly.entity_id
_entity_poly.type
_entity_poly.pdbx_seq_one_letter_code
_entity_poly.pdbx_strand_id
1 'polypeptide(L)'
;MSYWRFAAMIATSTVVMFGLMYLNTYLLTHVFWSETRAYMALLMGATMAIIMLAFMLSMYSSKTVNAAIFSGAVVVFAASLWLVRSQVTVGDTSYMRAMIPHHSIAIMTSSRADISDPRVRKLADEIIYAQDKEIAEMRYLINDIDASGDTSETASLESPRIVSLDQALSTANVAVLDPGFLTKEDIAQLLPNGAVCTFNYTTGSPASLALGEIDGAAVGLVKLSGDLVRVEQNAAGELGTEGLSIRLGVPQDGAALETAGTEPVDATLTIELDAGLTAGFRGFYSCGA
;
A
#
# COMPACT_ATOMS: atom_id res chain seq x y z
N MET A 1 39.25 7.51 -24.69
CA MET A 1 38.35 8.36 -23.85
C MET A 1 38.84 8.35 -22.42
N SER A 2 38.55 9.39 -21.62
CA SER A 2 38.98 9.41 -20.20
C SER A 2 38.15 8.46 -19.36
N TYR A 3 38.79 7.65 -18.50
CA TYR A 3 38.11 6.79 -17.53
C TYR A 3 37.20 7.57 -16.57
N TRP A 4 37.51 8.84 -16.30
CA TRP A 4 36.65 9.70 -15.50
C TRP A 4 35.30 9.95 -16.16
N ARG A 5 35.29 10.14 -17.49
CA ARG A 5 34.03 10.28 -18.25
C ARG A 5 33.23 8.99 -18.22
N PHE A 6 33.90 7.84 -18.33
CA PHE A 6 33.25 6.53 -18.20
C PHE A 6 32.56 6.38 -16.84
N ALA A 7 33.29 6.62 -15.75
CA ALA A 7 32.75 6.55 -14.40
C ALA A 7 31.57 7.52 -14.20
N ALA A 8 31.70 8.76 -14.66
CA ALA A 8 30.63 9.75 -14.61
C ALA A 8 29.39 9.33 -15.39
N MET A 9 29.54 8.74 -16.58
CA MET A 9 28.41 8.23 -17.36
C MET A 9 27.66 7.11 -16.62
N ILE A 10 28.38 6.14 -16.05
CA ILE A 10 27.76 5.04 -15.29
C ILE A 10 27.05 5.57 -14.04
N ALA A 11 27.72 6.43 -13.27
CA ALA A 11 27.15 6.99 -12.04
C ALA A 11 25.90 7.82 -12.32
N THR A 12 25.96 8.75 -13.29
CA THR A 12 24.81 9.57 -13.68
C THR A 12 23.66 8.70 -14.19
N SER A 13 23.92 7.72 -15.06
CA SER A 13 22.89 6.83 -15.56
C SER A 13 22.25 6.00 -14.44
N THR A 14 23.04 5.52 -13.48
CA THR A 14 22.52 4.77 -12.32
C THR A 14 21.58 5.61 -11.47
N VAL A 15 21.96 6.86 -11.15
CA VAL A 15 21.13 7.79 -10.38
C VAL A 15 19.86 8.16 -11.13
N VAL A 16 19.97 8.46 -12.42
CA VAL A 16 18.80 8.77 -13.27
C VAL A 16 17.86 7.57 -13.33
N MET A 17 18.37 6.36 -13.59
CA MET A 17 17.55 5.15 -13.65
C MET A 17 16.86 4.87 -12.32
N PHE A 18 17.53 5.07 -11.18
CA PHE A 18 16.91 4.95 -9.86
C PHE A 18 15.71 5.89 -9.72
N GLY A 19 15.84 7.16 -10.13
CA GLY A 19 14.72 8.11 -10.15
C GLY A 19 13.60 7.68 -11.11
N LEU A 20 13.94 7.26 -12.33
CA LEU A 20 12.97 6.82 -13.34
C LEU A 20 12.14 5.62 -12.88
N MET A 21 12.67 4.73 -12.06
CA MET A 21 11.92 3.59 -11.50
C MET A 21 10.70 4.02 -10.67
N TYR A 22 10.68 5.24 -10.11
CA TYR A 22 9.53 5.76 -9.37
C TYR A 22 8.41 6.31 -10.24
N LEU A 23 8.66 6.58 -11.53
CA LEU A 23 7.66 7.18 -12.43
C LEU A 23 6.45 6.28 -12.72
N ASN A 24 6.57 4.97 -12.48
CA ASN A 24 5.47 4.02 -12.65
C ASN A 24 4.57 3.91 -11.40
N THR A 25 4.85 4.66 -10.33
CA THR A 25 3.99 4.69 -9.14
C THR A 25 2.69 5.45 -9.46
N TYR A 26 1.53 4.84 -9.19
CA TYR A 26 0.22 5.35 -9.62
C TYR A 26 -0.17 6.68 -8.98
N LEU A 27 -0.01 6.78 -7.65
CA LEU A 27 -0.33 7.95 -6.86
C LEU A 27 0.94 8.51 -6.24
N LEU A 28 1.05 9.84 -6.19
CA LEU A 28 2.22 10.51 -5.59
C LEU A 28 2.36 10.20 -4.09
N THR A 29 1.25 9.99 -3.40
CA THR A 29 1.19 9.58 -1.99
C THR A 29 1.77 8.19 -1.74
N HIS A 30 2.06 7.41 -2.80
CA HIS A 30 2.64 6.07 -2.70
C HIS A 30 4.17 6.08 -2.94
N VAL A 31 4.79 7.25 -3.11
CA VAL A 31 6.24 7.35 -3.34
C VAL A 31 6.98 7.30 -2.01
N PHE A 32 7.59 6.15 -1.72
CA PHE A 32 8.40 5.91 -0.52
C PHE A 32 9.80 5.45 -0.88
N TRP A 33 10.78 5.71 -0.02
CA TRP A 33 12.13 5.17 -0.18
C TRP A 33 12.13 3.63 -0.16
N SER A 34 13.01 3.02 -0.97
CA SER A 34 13.18 1.56 -1.04
C SER A 34 14.65 1.18 -1.23
N GLU A 35 15.19 0.47 -0.24
CA GLU A 35 16.53 -0.12 -0.28
C GLU A 35 16.67 -1.11 -1.43
N THR A 36 15.66 -1.97 -1.63
CA THR A 36 15.66 -2.96 -2.72
C THR A 36 15.76 -2.30 -4.10
N ARG A 37 15.07 -1.17 -4.33
CA ARG A 37 15.22 -0.40 -5.59
C ARG A 37 16.62 0.20 -5.73
N ALA A 38 17.21 0.69 -4.64
CA ALA A 38 18.57 1.24 -4.65
C ALA A 38 19.61 0.15 -4.99
N TYR A 39 19.51 -1.04 -4.39
CA TYR A 39 20.38 -2.17 -4.72
C TYR A 39 20.18 -2.66 -6.15
N MET A 40 18.94 -2.68 -6.64
CA MET A 40 18.66 -3.03 -8.04
C MET A 40 19.28 -2.03 -9.01
N ALA A 41 19.26 -0.73 -8.70
CA ALA A 41 19.93 0.30 -9.49
C ALA A 41 21.45 0.07 -9.55
N LEU A 42 22.09 -0.25 -8.42
CA LEU A 42 23.52 -0.59 -8.37
C LEU A 42 23.84 -1.84 -9.19
N LEU A 43 23.00 -2.87 -9.11
CA LEU A 43 23.13 -4.09 -9.91
C LEU A 43 23.08 -3.78 -11.41
N MET A 44 22.11 -2.98 -11.84
CA MET A 44 21.98 -2.56 -13.24
C MET A 44 23.16 -1.69 -13.69
N GLY A 45 23.60 -0.74 -12.86
CA GLY A 45 24.76 0.12 -13.14
C GLY A 45 26.06 -0.67 -13.28
N ALA A 46 26.30 -1.65 -12.40
CA ALA A 46 27.45 -2.56 -12.48
C ALA A 46 27.41 -3.42 -13.75
N THR A 47 26.24 -3.96 -14.10
CA THR A 47 26.03 -4.73 -15.34
C THR A 47 26.33 -3.88 -16.57
N MET A 48 25.81 -2.65 -16.59
CA MET A 48 26.05 -1.70 -17.66
C MET A 48 27.53 -1.34 -17.80
N ALA A 49 28.25 -1.15 -16.69
CA ALA A 49 29.69 -0.91 -16.72
C ALA A 49 30.46 -2.04 -17.40
N ILE A 50 30.13 -3.30 -17.09
CA ILE A 50 30.73 -4.49 -17.73
C ILE A 50 30.46 -4.49 -19.23
N ILE A 51 29.19 -4.37 -19.63
CA ILE A 51 28.78 -4.40 -21.04
C ILE A 51 29.45 -3.27 -21.81
N MET A 52 29.30 -2.03 -21.35
CA MET A 52 29.83 -0.85 -22.04
C MET A 52 31.35 -0.91 -22.19
N LEU A 53 32.08 -1.30 -21.13
CA LEU A 53 33.53 -1.41 -21.21
C LEU A 53 33.96 -2.51 -22.20
N ALA A 54 33.27 -3.66 -22.23
CA ALA A 54 33.57 -4.76 -23.15
C ALA A 54 33.45 -4.35 -24.63
N PHE A 55 32.43 -3.56 -24.99
CA PHE A 55 32.25 -3.06 -26.36
C PHE A 55 33.22 -1.93 -26.73
N MET A 56 33.76 -1.21 -25.74
CA MET A 56 34.60 -0.03 -25.97
C MET A 56 36.08 -0.24 -25.61
N LEU A 57 36.55 -1.50 -25.50
CA LEU A 57 37.92 -1.81 -25.07
C LEU A 57 39.01 -1.09 -25.90
N SER A 58 38.79 -0.87 -27.20
CA SER A 58 39.74 -0.17 -28.07
C SER A 58 39.94 1.31 -27.70
N MET A 59 38.99 1.92 -26.98
CA MET A 59 39.04 3.32 -26.55
C MET A 59 39.75 3.53 -25.21
N TYR A 60 40.06 2.45 -24.49
CA TYR A 60 40.63 2.45 -23.13
C TYR A 60 41.92 1.62 -23.11
N SER A 61 43.07 2.30 -23.19
CA SER A 61 44.37 1.67 -23.47
C SER A 61 44.97 0.88 -22.30
N SER A 62 44.61 1.24 -21.05
CA SER A 62 45.21 0.62 -19.87
C SER A 62 44.52 -0.68 -19.48
N LYS A 63 45.16 -1.81 -19.78
CA LYS A 63 44.66 -3.16 -19.43
C LYS A 63 44.46 -3.34 -17.92
N THR A 64 45.31 -2.72 -17.10
CA THR A 64 45.22 -2.82 -15.63
C THR A 64 43.98 -2.09 -15.11
N VAL A 65 43.71 -0.87 -15.60
CA VAL A 65 42.52 -0.11 -15.21
C VAL A 65 41.25 -0.81 -15.72
N ASN A 66 41.26 -1.35 -16.94
CA ASN A 66 40.13 -2.12 -17.46
C ASN A 66 39.84 -3.35 -16.59
N ALA A 67 40.87 -4.13 -16.23
CA ALA A 67 40.73 -5.29 -15.36
C ALA A 67 40.21 -4.92 -13.96
N ALA A 68 40.67 -3.79 -13.41
CA ALA A 68 40.17 -3.27 -12.14
C ALA A 68 38.68 -2.87 -12.22
N ILE A 69 38.25 -2.21 -13.29
CA ILE A 69 36.83 -1.84 -13.49
C ILE A 69 35.96 -3.09 -13.62
N PHE A 70 36.36 -4.07 -14.42
CA PHE A 70 35.61 -5.33 -14.53
C PHE A 70 35.49 -6.04 -13.19
N SER A 71 36.60 -6.21 -12.48
CA SER A 71 36.61 -6.90 -11.19
C SER A 71 35.76 -6.16 -10.15
N GLY A 72 35.88 -4.83 -10.09
CA GLY A 72 35.06 -3.99 -9.23
C GLY A 72 33.57 -4.08 -9.55
N ALA A 73 33.20 -4.04 -10.84
CA ALA A 73 31.81 -4.18 -11.26
C ALA A 73 31.24 -5.57 -10.94
N VAL A 74 32.02 -6.65 -11.10
CA VAL A 74 31.61 -8.01 -10.71
C VAL A 74 31.36 -8.10 -9.20
N VAL A 75 32.20 -7.49 -8.38
CA VAL A 75 32.02 -7.45 -6.92
C VAL A 75 30.76 -6.68 -6.54
N VAL A 76 30.56 -5.47 -7.11
CA VAL A 76 29.36 -4.66 -6.86
C VAL A 76 28.10 -5.40 -7.32
N PHE A 77 28.14 -6.06 -8.46
CA PHE A 77 27.05 -6.89 -8.97
C PHE A 77 26.70 -8.01 -7.99
N ALA A 78 27.69 -8.80 -7.58
CA ALA A 78 27.47 -9.94 -6.69
C ALA A 78 26.93 -9.50 -5.32
N ALA A 79 27.49 -8.42 -4.74
CA ALA A 79 27.04 -7.86 -3.48
C ALA A 79 25.60 -7.31 -3.57
N SER A 80 25.30 -6.55 -4.62
CA SER A 80 23.96 -5.99 -4.84
C SER A 80 22.92 -7.09 -5.08
N LEU A 81 23.26 -8.12 -5.87
CA LEU A 81 22.41 -9.28 -6.10
C LEU A 81 22.14 -10.04 -4.80
N TRP A 82 23.16 -10.24 -3.98
CA TRP A 82 23.01 -10.88 -2.67
C TRP A 82 22.08 -10.07 -1.75
N LEU A 83 22.24 -8.74 -1.67
CA LEU A 83 21.37 -7.88 -0.88
C LEU A 83 19.90 -7.96 -1.35
N VAL A 84 19.67 -7.82 -2.66
CA VAL A 84 18.32 -7.94 -3.26
C VAL A 84 17.73 -9.33 -2.99
N ARG A 85 18.51 -10.40 -3.07
CA ARG A 85 18.00 -11.77 -2.92
C ARG A 85 17.80 -12.21 -1.47
N SER A 86 18.60 -11.67 -0.54
CA SER A 86 18.59 -12.08 0.85
C SER A 86 17.66 -11.24 1.71
N GLN A 87 17.36 -10.00 1.30
CA GLN A 87 16.51 -9.04 2.02
C GLN A 87 16.95 -8.78 3.48
N VAL A 88 18.20 -9.11 3.85
CA VAL A 88 18.70 -9.06 5.23
C VAL A 88 18.75 -7.65 5.85
N THR A 89 18.64 -6.61 5.03
CA THR A 89 18.63 -5.21 5.46
C THR A 89 17.22 -4.59 5.47
N VAL A 90 16.19 -5.38 5.16
CA VAL A 90 14.79 -4.92 5.01
C VAL A 90 13.99 -5.42 6.21
N GLY A 91 13.74 -4.53 7.17
CA GLY A 91 12.86 -4.79 8.32
C GLY A 91 11.42 -4.31 8.07
N ASP A 92 10.51 -4.53 9.02
CA ASP A 92 9.06 -4.36 8.87
C ASP A 92 8.62 -3.04 8.20
N THR A 93 9.07 -1.91 8.73
CA THR A 93 8.70 -0.60 8.16
C THR A 93 9.34 -0.33 6.80
N SER A 94 10.57 -0.80 6.55
CA SER A 94 11.24 -0.71 5.24
C SER A 94 10.54 -1.61 4.21
N TYR A 95 10.13 -2.82 4.61
CA TYR A 95 9.34 -3.74 3.81
C TYR A 95 8.03 -3.07 3.37
N MET A 96 7.25 -2.54 4.31
CA MET A 96 5.97 -1.90 4.01
C MET A 96 6.14 -0.65 3.14
N ARG A 97 7.13 0.21 3.44
CA ARG A 97 7.46 1.39 2.63
C ARG A 97 7.83 1.01 1.19
N ALA A 98 8.58 -0.07 0.99
CA ALA A 98 8.93 -0.57 -0.34
C ALA A 98 7.74 -1.24 -1.06
N MET A 99 6.81 -1.82 -0.30
CA MET A 99 5.68 -2.58 -0.83
C MET A 99 4.50 -1.70 -1.27
N ILE A 100 4.31 -0.52 -0.65
CA ILE A 100 3.32 0.47 -1.09
C ILE A 100 3.49 0.87 -2.58
N PRO A 101 4.66 1.33 -3.06
CA PRO A 101 4.83 1.65 -4.48
C PRO A 101 4.77 0.42 -5.38
N HIS A 102 5.10 -0.78 -4.87
CA HIS A 102 4.92 -2.03 -5.62
C HIS A 102 3.43 -2.31 -5.87
N HIS A 103 2.61 -2.23 -4.82
CA HIS A 103 1.16 -2.41 -4.89
C HIS A 103 0.53 -1.33 -5.78
N SER A 104 1.02 -0.11 -5.68
CA SER A 104 0.59 0.99 -6.52
C SER A 104 0.71 0.72 -8.02
N ILE A 105 1.76 0.01 -8.46
CA ILE A 105 1.92 -0.36 -9.88
C ILE A 105 0.82 -1.35 -10.30
N ALA A 106 0.48 -2.32 -9.45
CA ALA A 106 -0.57 -3.30 -9.72
C ALA A 106 -1.95 -2.62 -9.85
N ILE A 107 -2.24 -1.62 -9.01
CA ILE A 107 -3.44 -0.79 -9.14
C ILE A 107 -3.45 -0.07 -10.49
N MET A 108 -2.38 0.65 -10.84
CA MET A 108 -2.29 1.35 -12.13
C MET A 108 -2.57 0.40 -13.30
N THR A 109 -1.90 -0.76 -13.34
CA THR A 109 -2.03 -1.72 -14.42
C THR A 109 -3.45 -2.28 -14.49
N SER A 110 -4.03 -2.68 -13.36
CA SER A 110 -5.39 -3.26 -13.28
C SER A 110 -6.49 -2.25 -13.62
N SER A 111 -6.27 -0.97 -13.31
CA SER A 111 -7.21 0.12 -13.58
C SER A 111 -7.14 0.63 -15.03
N ARG A 112 -5.98 0.51 -15.70
CA ARG A 112 -5.76 1.10 -17.04
C ARG A 112 -5.66 0.09 -18.18
N ALA A 113 -5.50 -1.20 -17.89
CA ALA A 113 -5.47 -2.23 -18.92
C ALA A 113 -6.83 -2.34 -19.64
N ASP A 114 -6.79 -2.52 -20.95
CA ASP A 114 -7.97 -2.77 -21.78
C ASP A 114 -8.44 -4.23 -21.61
N ILE A 115 -9.29 -4.44 -20.61
CA ILE A 115 -9.78 -5.77 -20.20
C ILE A 115 -11.25 -5.89 -20.57
N SER A 116 -11.55 -6.80 -21.51
CA SER A 116 -12.90 -7.04 -22.02
C SER A 116 -13.57 -8.30 -21.49
N ASP A 117 -12.82 -9.34 -21.12
CA ASP A 117 -13.38 -10.56 -20.51
C ASP A 117 -13.88 -10.24 -19.08
N PRO A 118 -15.18 -10.42 -18.77
CA PRO A 118 -15.74 -10.08 -17.46
C PRO A 118 -15.08 -10.81 -16.28
N ARG A 119 -14.53 -12.02 -16.50
CA ARG A 119 -13.83 -12.78 -15.46
C ARG A 119 -12.49 -12.14 -15.13
N VAL A 120 -11.80 -11.63 -16.16
CA VAL A 120 -10.52 -10.92 -15.99
C VAL A 120 -10.76 -9.54 -15.40
N ARG A 121 -11.86 -8.86 -15.76
CA ARG A 121 -12.26 -7.59 -15.13
C ARG A 121 -12.52 -7.79 -13.64
N LYS A 122 -13.29 -8.81 -13.29
CA LYS A 122 -13.52 -9.19 -11.89
C LYS A 122 -12.20 -9.43 -11.14
N LEU A 123 -11.28 -10.23 -11.70
CA LEU A 123 -9.96 -10.46 -11.09
C LEU A 123 -9.18 -9.15 -10.89
N ALA A 124 -9.19 -8.27 -11.89
CA ALA A 124 -8.50 -7.00 -11.80
C ALA A 124 -9.13 -6.05 -10.78
N ASP A 125 -10.46 -6.08 -10.58
CA ASP A 125 -11.16 -5.34 -9.52
C ASP A 125 -10.84 -5.90 -8.12
N GLU A 126 -10.75 -7.23 -7.99
CA GLU A 126 -10.32 -7.89 -6.75
C GLU A 126 -8.86 -7.52 -6.41
N ILE A 127 -7.97 -7.46 -7.41
CA ILE A 127 -6.59 -6.98 -7.23
C ILE A 127 -6.57 -5.52 -6.77
N ILE A 128 -7.34 -4.63 -7.42
CA ILE A 128 -7.39 -3.21 -7.02
C ILE A 128 -7.83 -3.09 -5.56
N TYR A 129 -8.93 -3.75 -5.20
CA TYR A 129 -9.47 -3.73 -3.83
C TYR A 129 -8.45 -4.22 -2.80
N ALA A 130 -7.86 -5.40 -3.03
CA ALA A 130 -6.87 -5.96 -2.12
C ALA A 130 -5.69 -5.01 -1.93
N GLN A 131 -5.17 -4.47 -3.02
CA GLN A 131 -3.96 -3.65 -3.02
C GLN A 131 -4.20 -2.26 -2.42
N ASP A 132 -5.35 -1.62 -2.66
CA ASP A 132 -5.73 -0.35 -1.99
C ASP A 132 -5.84 -0.55 -0.47
N LYS A 133 -6.51 -1.63 -0.05
CA LYS A 133 -6.67 -1.99 1.37
C LYS A 133 -5.31 -2.25 2.03
N GLU A 134 -4.47 -3.09 1.43
CA GLU A 134 -3.14 -3.41 1.93
C GLU A 134 -2.25 -2.16 2.01
N ILE A 135 -2.39 -1.20 1.09
CA ILE A 135 -1.70 0.10 1.20
C ILE A 135 -2.18 0.88 2.43
N ALA A 136 -3.49 0.95 2.69
CA ALA A 136 -4.01 1.65 3.86
C ALA A 136 -3.57 0.97 5.18
N GLU A 137 -3.56 -0.36 5.23
CA GLU A 137 -3.08 -1.15 6.36
C GLU A 137 -1.58 -0.94 6.59
N MET A 138 -0.75 -1.03 5.54
CA MET A 138 0.69 -0.75 5.64
C MET A 138 0.98 0.67 6.12
N ARG A 139 0.24 1.69 5.63
CA ARG A 139 0.38 3.08 6.10
C ARG A 139 0.00 3.22 7.57
N TYR A 140 -1.01 2.47 8.02
CA TYR A 140 -1.41 2.42 9.43
C TYR A 140 -0.30 1.80 10.28
N LEU A 141 0.13 0.58 9.95
CA LEU A 141 1.15 -0.16 10.70
C LEU A 141 2.50 0.55 10.74
N ILE A 142 2.95 1.18 9.64
CA ILE A 142 4.17 2.00 9.65
C ILE A 142 4.06 3.09 10.72
N ASN A 143 2.91 3.79 10.76
CA ASN A 143 2.73 4.89 11.68
C ASN A 143 2.56 4.43 13.13
N ASP A 144 1.82 3.34 13.34
CA ASP A 144 1.64 2.76 14.66
C ASP A 144 2.98 2.28 15.22
N ILE A 145 3.74 1.48 14.47
CA ILE A 145 5.08 1.01 14.89
C ILE A 145 6.05 2.17 15.12
N ASP A 146 6.05 3.20 14.26
CA ASP A 146 6.90 4.39 14.46
C ASP A 146 6.55 5.13 15.78
N ALA A 147 5.31 5.04 16.26
CA ALA A 147 4.81 5.72 17.45
C ALA A 147 4.86 4.87 18.74
N SER A 148 4.51 3.59 18.64
CA SER A 148 4.31 2.66 19.77
C SER A 148 5.39 1.58 19.88
N GLY A 149 6.19 1.37 18.83
CA GLY A 149 7.16 0.29 18.72
C GLY A 149 6.52 -1.05 18.33
N ASP A 150 7.35 -2.10 18.23
CA ASP A 150 6.88 -3.43 17.86
C ASP A 150 5.95 -4.02 18.93
N THR A 151 4.86 -4.65 18.50
CA THR A 151 3.95 -5.37 19.39
C THR A 151 4.56 -6.71 19.82
N SER A 152 4.38 -7.05 21.09
CA SER A 152 4.89 -8.32 21.67
C SER A 152 3.87 -9.46 21.67
N GLU A 153 2.65 -9.23 21.17
CA GLU A 153 1.59 -10.22 21.20
C GLU A 153 1.76 -11.25 20.07
N THR A 154 2.12 -12.47 20.46
CA THR A 154 2.04 -13.61 19.56
C THR A 154 0.58 -14.06 19.52
N ALA A 155 -0.15 -13.69 18.47
CA ALA A 155 -1.47 -14.26 18.23
C ALA A 155 -1.35 -15.79 18.28
N SER A 156 -2.01 -16.43 19.25
CA SER A 156 -1.99 -17.87 19.38
C SER A 156 -2.76 -18.47 18.21
N LEU A 157 -2.06 -18.80 17.13
CA LEU A 157 -2.64 -19.57 16.03
C LEU A 157 -3.05 -20.93 16.61
N GLU A 158 -4.34 -21.08 16.91
CA GLU A 158 -4.87 -22.38 17.31
C GLU A 158 -4.49 -23.42 16.25
N SER A 159 -3.98 -24.57 16.70
CA SER A 159 -3.60 -25.63 15.77
C SER A 159 -4.82 -26.06 14.95
N PRO A 160 -4.70 -26.21 13.62
CA PRO A 160 -5.82 -26.57 12.77
C PRO A 160 -6.41 -27.93 13.22
N ARG A 161 -7.72 -27.98 13.38
CA ARG A 161 -8.48 -29.19 13.78
C ARG A 161 -9.35 -29.66 12.61
N ILE A 162 -9.56 -30.97 12.51
CA ILE A 162 -10.53 -31.52 11.56
C ILE A 162 -11.92 -31.21 12.10
N VAL A 163 -12.63 -30.32 11.41
CA VAL A 163 -14.01 -29.94 11.70
C VAL A 163 -14.91 -30.28 10.50
N SER A 164 -16.22 -30.30 10.67
CA SER A 164 -17.15 -30.45 9.54
C SER A 164 -17.07 -29.24 8.61
N LEU A 165 -17.54 -29.39 7.37
CA LEU A 165 -17.62 -28.27 6.42
C LEU A 165 -18.48 -27.12 6.98
N ASP A 166 -19.62 -27.44 7.59
CA ASP A 166 -20.50 -26.43 8.21
C ASP A 166 -19.78 -25.68 9.35
N GLN A 167 -19.03 -26.40 10.17
CA GLN A 167 -18.26 -25.81 11.26
C GLN A 167 -17.11 -24.96 10.71
N ALA A 168 -16.40 -25.41 9.68
CA ALA A 168 -15.37 -24.62 8.99
C ALA A 168 -15.96 -23.32 8.41
N LEU A 169 -17.11 -23.39 7.73
CA LEU A 169 -17.79 -22.23 7.14
C LEU A 169 -18.31 -21.25 8.20
N SER A 170 -18.73 -21.74 9.37
CA SER A 170 -19.17 -20.90 10.49
C SER A 170 -18.03 -20.14 11.18
N THR A 171 -16.80 -20.66 11.12
CA THR A 171 -15.62 -20.06 11.75
C THR A 171 -14.77 -19.26 10.76
N ALA A 172 -14.82 -19.56 9.46
CA ALA A 172 -13.93 -18.98 8.45
C ALA A 172 -14.22 -17.50 8.13
N ASN A 173 -15.44 -17.02 8.41
CA ASN A 173 -15.89 -15.69 8.00
C ASN A 173 -15.63 -14.57 9.02
N VAL A 174 -15.04 -14.88 10.18
CA VAL A 174 -14.84 -13.88 11.25
C VAL A 174 -13.45 -13.26 11.20
N ALA A 175 -12.49 -13.89 10.49
CA ALA A 175 -11.07 -13.51 10.58
C ALA A 175 -10.67 -12.25 9.78
N VAL A 176 -11.51 -11.75 8.88
CA VAL A 176 -11.15 -10.64 7.98
C VAL A 176 -12.27 -9.61 7.99
N LEU A 177 -12.20 -8.68 8.93
CA LEU A 177 -13.18 -7.61 9.08
C LEU A 177 -12.81 -6.41 8.21
N ASP A 178 -12.83 -6.61 6.90
CA ASP A 178 -12.40 -5.60 5.95
C ASP A 178 -13.59 -4.85 5.36
N PRO A 179 -13.65 -3.51 5.51
CA PRO A 179 -14.58 -2.69 4.77
C PRO A 179 -14.39 -2.88 3.27
N GLY A 180 -15.45 -3.32 2.61
CA GLY A 180 -15.56 -3.40 1.16
C GLY A 180 -15.75 -2.01 0.54
N PHE A 181 -15.46 -1.90 -0.76
CA PHE A 181 -15.83 -0.70 -1.50
C PHE A 181 -17.35 -0.56 -1.64
N LEU A 182 -17.81 0.66 -1.45
CA LEU A 182 -19.20 1.07 -1.63
C LEU A 182 -19.39 1.62 -3.04
N THR A 183 -20.37 1.07 -3.75
CA THR A 183 -20.84 1.64 -5.02
C THR A 183 -21.75 2.85 -4.75
N LYS A 184 -22.05 3.64 -5.79
CA LYS A 184 -23.01 4.75 -5.64
C LYS A 184 -24.41 4.22 -5.30
N GLU A 185 -24.77 3.08 -5.86
CA GLU A 185 -26.02 2.38 -5.63
C GLU A 185 -26.08 1.83 -4.20
N ASP A 186 -24.97 1.32 -3.65
CA ASP A 186 -24.88 0.90 -2.25
C ASP A 186 -25.14 2.10 -1.32
N ILE A 187 -24.46 3.23 -1.55
CA ILE A 187 -24.63 4.45 -0.75
C ILE A 187 -26.07 4.95 -0.82
N ALA A 188 -26.66 4.99 -2.01
CA ALA A 188 -28.02 5.50 -2.23
C ALA A 188 -29.11 4.69 -1.50
N GLN A 189 -28.85 3.44 -1.13
CA GLN A 189 -29.79 2.62 -0.36
C GLN A 189 -30.03 3.16 1.05
N LEU A 190 -29.01 3.77 1.68
CA LEU A 190 -29.15 4.40 2.99
C LEU A 190 -29.23 5.93 2.88
N LEU A 191 -28.42 6.50 1.99
CA LEU A 191 -28.21 7.94 1.82
C LEU A 191 -28.64 8.35 0.40
N PRO A 192 -29.94 8.55 0.14
CA PRO A 192 -30.46 8.77 -1.21
C PRO A 192 -29.95 10.06 -1.87
N ASN A 193 -29.50 11.02 -1.06
CA ASN A 193 -28.87 12.26 -1.53
C ASN A 193 -27.34 12.15 -1.68
N GLY A 194 -26.77 10.96 -1.49
CA GLY A 194 -25.32 10.73 -1.44
C GLY A 194 -24.74 10.85 -0.04
N ALA A 195 -23.48 10.44 0.09
CA ALA A 195 -22.73 10.57 1.34
C ALA A 195 -22.30 12.03 1.57
N VAL A 196 -22.46 12.51 2.79
CA VAL A 196 -21.94 13.82 3.22
C VAL A 196 -20.42 13.76 3.37
N CYS A 197 -19.91 12.66 3.93
CA CYS A 197 -18.47 12.42 4.05
C CYS A 197 -18.13 10.98 3.70
N THR A 198 -16.90 10.74 3.28
CA THR A 198 -16.39 9.40 2.97
C THR A 198 -15.01 9.19 3.54
N PHE A 199 -14.71 7.94 3.86
CA PHE A 199 -13.36 7.45 4.04
C PHE A 199 -12.98 6.52 2.88
N ASN A 200 -11.79 6.71 2.35
CA ASN A 200 -11.24 6.00 1.20
C ASN A 200 -9.86 5.45 1.56
N TYR A 201 -9.52 4.22 1.16
CA TYR A 201 -8.21 3.63 1.44
C TYR A 201 -7.06 4.40 0.77
N THR A 202 -7.25 4.82 -0.48
CA THR A 202 -6.30 5.68 -1.20
C THR A 202 -7.03 6.87 -1.82
N THR A 203 -6.30 7.90 -2.26
CA THR A 203 -6.91 9.08 -2.90
C THR A 203 -7.62 8.76 -4.22
N GLY A 204 -7.38 7.56 -4.79
CA GLY A 204 -8.03 7.09 -6.00
C GLY A 204 -9.05 5.97 -5.78
N SER A 205 -9.17 5.41 -4.58
CA SER A 205 -10.08 4.28 -4.31
C SER A 205 -11.52 4.76 -4.12
N PRO A 206 -12.54 3.90 -4.35
CA PRO A 206 -13.89 4.13 -3.86
C PRO A 206 -13.95 4.26 -2.33
N ALA A 207 -15.09 4.74 -1.83
CA ALA A 207 -15.33 4.86 -0.40
C ALA A 207 -15.45 3.46 0.23
N SER A 208 -14.84 3.27 1.41
CA SER A 208 -15.00 2.06 2.23
C SER A 208 -15.86 2.31 3.48
N LEU A 209 -16.07 3.58 3.84
CA LEU A 209 -17.09 4.04 4.78
C LEU A 209 -17.73 5.30 4.22
N ALA A 210 -19.06 5.37 4.25
CA ALA A 210 -19.83 6.54 3.85
C ALA A 210 -20.63 7.05 5.06
N LEU A 211 -20.65 8.37 5.27
CA LEU A 211 -21.33 9.03 6.37
C LEU A 211 -22.38 10.00 5.81
N GLY A 212 -23.50 10.15 6.52
CA GLY A 212 -24.52 11.13 6.22
C GLY A 212 -25.48 11.31 7.38
N GLU A 213 -26.64 11.91 7.09
CA GLU A 213 -27.68 12.15 8.10
C GLU A 213 -29.02 11.58 7.65
N ILE A 214 -29.73 10.95 8.60
CA ILE A 214 -31.12 10.51 8.44
C ILE A 214 -31.91 11.04 9.64
N ASP A 215 -33.00 11.76 9.38
CA ASP A 215 -33.88 12.33 10.40
C ASP A 215 -33.14 13.18 11.46
N GLY A 216 -32.04 13.84 11.06
CA GLY A 216 -31.21 14.66 11.95
C GLY A 216 -30.23 13.88 12.82
N ALA A 217 -30.11 12.56 12.64
CA ALA A 217 -29.11 11.71 13.27
C ALA A 217 -28.02 11.33 12.26
N ALA A 218 -26.76 11.44 12.68
CA ALA A 218 -25.62 11.02 11.88
C ALA A 218 -25.56 9.49 11.81
N VAL A 219 -25.46 8.97 10.58
CA VAL A 219 -25.40 7.55 10.28
C VAL A 219 -24.24 7.26 9.33
N GLY A 220 -23.73 6.05 9.42
CA GLY A 220 -22.73 5.52 8.50
C GLY A 220 -23.20 4.26 7.79
N LEU A 221 -22.59 4.02 6.64
CA LEU A 221 -22.74 2.80 5.86
C LEU A 221 -21.35 2.19 5.64
N VAL A 222 -21.22 0.91 5.98
CA VAL A 222 -20.03 0.11 5.71
C VAL A 222 -20.45 -1.18 5.03
N LYS A 223 -19.61 -1.73 4.15
CA LYS A 223 -19.82 -3.04 3.53
C LYS A 223 -18.93 -4.07 4.19
N LEU A 224 -19.50 -5.09 4.83
CA LEU A 224 -18.74 -6.14 5.51
C LEU A 224 -19.13 -7.50 4.93
N SER A 225 -18.15 -8.26 4.46
CA SER A 225 -18.38 -9.57 3.83
C SER A 225 -19.41 -9.57 2.68
N GLY A 226 -19.53 -8.41 2.00
CA GLY A 226 -20.49 -8.19 0.91
C GLY A 226 -21.83 -7.61 1.34
N ASP A 227 -22.15 -7.63 2.63
CA ASP A 227 -23.40 -7.10 3.18
C ASP A 227 -23.26 -5.63 3.59
N LEU A 228 -24.33 -4.86 3.40
CA LEU A 228 -24.39 -3.46 3.82
C LEU A 228 -24.85 -3.37 5.28
N VAL A 229 -24.00 -2.77 6.11
CA VAL A 229 -24.24 -2.58 7.53
C VAL A 229 -24.40 -1.08 7.80
N ARG A 230 -25.57 -0.72 8.34
CA ARG A 230 -25.80 0.61 8.90
C ARG A 230 -25.16 0.70 10.27
N VAL A 231 -24.42 1.77 10.52
CA VAL A 231 -23.87 2.12 11.83
C VAL A 231 -24.40 3.49 12.26
N GLU A 232 -24.58 3.68 13.55
CA GLU A 232 -25.06 4.95 14.11
C GLU A 232 -23.93 5.68 14.80
N GLN A 233 -23.94 7.01 14.76
CA GLN A 233 -22.93 7.79 15.46
C GLN A 233 -23.26 7.85 16.95
N ASN A 234 -22.39 7.26 17.77
CA ASN A 234 -22.52 7.27 19.23
C ASN A 234 -21.81 8.47 19.85
N ALA A 235 -20.70 8.90 19.25
CA ALA A 235 -19.93 10.09 19.61
C ALA A 235 -19.21 10.67 18.38
N ALA A 236 -18.63 11.87 18.50
CA ALA A 236 -17.84 12.45 17.42
C ALA A 236 -16.69 11.49 17.02
N GLY A 237 -16.66 11.07 15.75
CA GLY A 237 -15.69 10.09 15.25
C GLY A 237 -15.94 8.63 15.66
N GLU A 238 -16.94 8.32 16.49
CA GLU A 238 -17.27 6.93 16.87
C GLU A 238 -18.64 6.54 16.33
N LEU A 239 -18.63 5.52 15.47
CA LEU A 239 -19.82 4.90 14.92
C LEU A 239 -19.90 3.45 15.38
N GLY A 240 -21.11 2.90 15.46
CA GLY A 240 -21.24 1.49 15.76
C GLY A 240 -22.66 0.97 15.70
N THR A 241 -22.75 -0.32 15.97
CA THR A 241 -23.98 -1.07 16.24
C THR A 241 -23.62 -2.17 17.24
N GLU A 242 -24.58 -2.97 17.66
CA GLU A 242 -24.31 -4.09 18.56
C GLU A 242 -23.24 -5.03 17.94
N GLY A 243 -22.16 -5.29 18.69
CA GLY A 243 -21.05 -6.14 18.24
C GLY A 243 -19.98 -5.47 17.36
N LEU A 244 -20.16 -4.21 16.93
CA LEU A 244 -19.26 -3.51 16.00
C LEU A 244 -19.04 -2.05 16.40
N SER A 245 -17.78 -1.66 16.59
CA SER A 245 -17.34 -0.28 16.78
C SER A 245 -16.39 0.15 15.65
N ILE A 246 -16.62 1.34 15.10
CA ILE A 246 -15.77 1.99 14.11
C ILE A 246 -15.35 3.34 14.68
N ARG A 247 -14.04 3.57 14.73
CA ARG A 247 -13.45 4.85 15.17
C ARG A 247 -12.73 5.51 14.01
N LEU A 248 -13.10 6.76 13.72
CA LEU A 248 -12.38 7.67 12.85
C LEU A 248 -11.52 8.60 13.70
N GLY A 249 -10.22 8.58 13.46
CA GLY A 249 -9.24 9.42 14.13
C GLY A 249 -8.48 10.30 13.14
N VAL A 250 -7.93 11.40 13.65
CA VAL A 250 -6.93 12.20 12.92
C VAL A 250 -5.52 11.76 13.29
N PRO A 251 -4.54 11.91 12.37
CA PRO A 251 -3.13 11.79 12.71
C PRO A 251 -2.77 12.77 13.84
N GLN A 252 -1.79 12.43 14.69
CA GLN A 252 -1.35 13.28 15.81
C GLN A 252 -0.94 14.72 15.39
N ASP A 253 -0.50 14.89 14.13
CA ASP A 253 -0.13 16.19 13.54
C ASP A 253 -1.08 16.63 12.40
N GLY A 254 -2.26 16.01 12.29
CA GLY A 254 -3.22 16.21 11.21
C GLY A 254 -4.27 17.28 11.49
N ALA A 255 -4.92 17.75 10.43
CA ALA A 255 -6.09 18.62 10.53
C ALA A 255 -7.27 17.85 11.15
N ALA A 256 -8.07 18.50 12.01
CA ALA A 256 -9.24 17.89 12.63
C ALA A 256 -10.22 17.35 11.56
N LEU A 257 -10.92 16.23 11.80
CA LEU A 257 -11.95 15.72 10.88
C LEU A 257 -13.01 16.78 10.55
N GLU A 258 -13.30 17.68 11.50
CA GLU A 258 -14.22 18.80 11.35
C GLU A 258 -13.76 19.87 10.33
N THR A 259 -12.46 19.90 10.02
CA THR A 259 -11.88 20.80 9.02
C THR A 259 -11.83 20.18 7.62
N ALA A 260 -12.21 18.90 7.49
CA ALA A 260 -12.26 18.23 6.20
C ALA A 260 -13.37 18.84 5.33
N GLY A 261 -12.97 19.45 4.22
CA GLY A 261 -13.87 19.88 3.16
C GLY A 261 -13.80 18.91 1.97
N THR A 262 -13.94 19.45 0.77
CA THR A 262 -13.83 18.67 -0.48
C THR A 262 -12.41 18.17 -0.75
N GLU A 263 -11.41 18.78 -0.12
CA GLU A 263 -10.03 18.31 -0.17
C GLU A 263 -9.80 17.21 0.88
N PRO A 264 -9.38 16.00 0.48
CA PRO A 264 -9.21 14.90 1.42
C PRO A 264 -8.05 15.13 2.40
N VAL A 265 -8.30 14.83 3.67
CA VAL A 265 -7.30 14.84 4.75
C VAL A 265 -6.92 13.42 5.15
N ASP A 266 -5.70 13.20 5.63
CA ASP A 266 -5.31 11.91 6.20
C ASP A 266 -6.19 11.58 7.41
N ALA A 267 -6.68 10.34 7.49
CA ALA A 267 -7.45 9.84 8.61
C ALA A 267 -7.13 8.38 8.89
N THR A 268 -7.41 7.95 10.12
CA THR A 268 -7.33 6.56 10.54
C THR A 268 -8.74 6.04 10.77
N LEU A 269 -9.05 4.87 10.20
CA LEU A 269 -10.25 4.11 10.47
C LEU A 269 -9.83 2.86 11.24
N THR A 270 -10.33 2.70 12.46
CA THR A 270 -10.15 1.50 13.27
C THR A 270 -11.48 0.82 13.46
N ILE A 271 -11.52 -0.50 13.29
CA ILE A 271 -12.71 -1.30 13.55
C ILE A 271 -12.40 -2.30 14.64
N GLU A 272 -13.33 -2.44 15.56
CA GLU A 272 -13.27 -3.34 16.70
C GLU A 272 -14.57 -4.14 16.77
N LEU A 273 -14.47 -5.46 16.87
CA LEU A 273 -15.60 -6.33 17.21
C LEU A 273 -15.52 -6.74 18.68
N ASP A 274 -16.69 -6.97 19.30
CA ASP A 274 -16.80 -7.53 20.65
C ASP A 274 -16.11 -8.91 20.79
N ALA A 275 -15.90 -9.60 19.67
CA ALA A 275 -15.15 -10.86 19.60
C ALA A 275 -13.62 -10.69 19.79
N GLY A 276 -13.13 -9.47 20.05
CA GLY A 276 -11.71 -9.18 20.28
C GLY A 276 -10.88 -9.06 19.00
N LEU A 277 -11.53 -8.78 17.87
CA LEU A 277 -10.86 -8.55 16.59
C LEU A 277 -10.76 -7.06 16.31
N THR A 278 -9.56 -6.61 15.94
CA THR A 278 -9.29 -5.21 15.62
C THR A 278 -8.57 -5.11 14.28
N ALA A 279 -8.99 -4.17 13.44
CA ALA A 279 -8.36 -3.85 12.17
C ALA A 279 -8.19 -2.33 12.04
N GLY A 280 -7.03 -1.88 11.56
CA GLY A 280 -6.70 -0.46 11.42
C GLY A 280 -6.25 -0.10 10.02
N PHE A 281 -6.73 1.04 9.50
CA PHE A 281 -6.47 1.51 8.16
C PHE A 281 -6.16 3.00 8.16
N ARG A 282 -5.09 3.42 7.48
CA ARG A 282 -4.76 4.84 7.30
C ARG A 282 -5.04 5.26 5.86
N GLY A 283 -6.15 5.97 5.70
CA GLY A 283 -6.69 6.40 4.41
C GLY A 283 -6.92 7.90 4.37
N PHE A 284 -7.94 8.30 3.62
CA PHE A 284 -8.29 9.69 3.35
C PHE A 284 -9.75 9.93 3.68
N TYR A 285 -10.03 11.02 4.40
CA TYR A 285 -11.36 11.47 4.78
C TYR A 285 -11.69 12.80 4.11
N SER A 286 -12.88 12.93 3.54
CA SER A 286 -13.35 14.17 2.90
C SER A 286 -14.85 14.34 3.07
N CYS A 287 -15.31 15.59 3.07
CA CYS A 287 -16.72 15.94 3.20
C CYS A 287 -17.18 16.90 2.09
N GLY A 288 -18.47 16.86 1.73
CA GLY A 288 -19.07 17.75 0.73
C GLY A 288 -18.86 17.33 -0.72
N ALA A 289 -18.80 16.03 -0.98
CA ALA A 289 -18.74 15.44 -2.32
C ALA A 289 -20.04 15.65 -3.12
#